data_AF-A0A9E0IT63-F1
#
_entry.id   AF-A0A9E0IT63-F1
#
_cell.length_a   1.000
_cell.length_b   1.000
_cell.length_c   1.000
_cell.angle_alpha   90.00
_cell.angle_beta   90.00
_cell.angle_gamma   90.00
#
_symmetry.space_group_name_H-M   'P 1'
#
loop_
_entity.id
_entity.type
_entity.pdbx_description
1 polymer ?
#
loop_
_entity_poly.entity_id
_entity_poly.type
_entity_poly.pdbx_seq_one_letter_code
_entity_poly.pdbx_strand_id
1 'polypeptide(L)'
;MREDFASAAVCFERACTVYPQHPVAWKGLGHALLSQGRSNEAARAFDRAIGLRPTSATALWGGAIAHADLGHALVAKNYLGRALALQPSWRELAFGVPQLAPLMQLSAHAGDLLRRALGAFSTRSFKHAMDPARAIAVGRVQNSPDAKLTTHVSLGLCDHVWPVVERPRLEIALASNLDGQADDLGAQIVANTVFHLIDQQFYPEPGSLVRDLVAVLGAGDLSRRLPHVYFAVPRPWRLHLPLDVGPPAITLAQAVLVSEAEYAHWKQFGPPGLDYVFLDRQVDVTDLRRASVL
;
A
#
# COMPACT_ATOMS: atom_id res chain seq x y z
N MET A 1 -4.36 27.81 -24.31
CA MET A 1 -4.62 27.41 -22.90
C MET A 1 -3.63 28.05 -21.91
N ARG A 2 -2.32 28.16 -22.18
CA ARG A 2 -1.36 28.83 -21.27
C ARG A 2 -1.60 30.33 -21.04
N GLU A 3 -2.03 31.07 -22.06
CA GLU A 3 -2.34 32.51 -21.96
C GLU A 3 -3.53 32.81 -21.03
N ASP A 4 -4.45 31.86 -20.88
CA ASP A 4 -5.63 31.99 -20.04
C ASP A 4 -5.27 31.91 -18.54
N PHE A 5 -4.35 31.00 -18.19
CA PHE A 5 -3.87 30.86 -16.80
C PHE A 5 -3.02 32.04 -16.33
N ALA A 6 -2.21 32.63 -17.20
CA ALA A 6 -1.43 33.82 -16.89
C ALA A 6 -2.35 35.01 -16.56
N SER A 7 -3.37 35.22 -17.40
CA SER A 7 -4.40 36.24 -17.18
C SER A 7 -5.19 36.00 -15.89
N ALA A 8 -5.55 34.73 -15.63
CA ALA A 8 -6.22 34.35 -14.39
C ALA A 8 -5.37 34.64 -13.14
N ALA A 9 -4.06 34.35 -13.18
CA ALA A 9 -3.15 34.65 -12.07
C ALA A 9 -3.12 36.16 -11.78
N VAL A 10 -2.98 37.01 -12.80
CA VAL A 10 -3.00 38.48 -12.63
C VAL A 10 -4.31 38.95 -12.00
N CYS A 11 -5.45 38.41 -12.44
CA CYS A 11 -6.75 38.72 -11.85
C CYS A 11 -6.84 38.31 -10.38
N PHE A 12 -6.36 37.10 -10.04
CA PHE A 12 -6.37 36.63 -8.65
C PHE A 12 -5.33 37.32 -7.77
N GLU A 13 -4.18 37.73 -8.29
CA GLU A 13 -3.19 38.57 -7.58
C GLU A 13 -3.84 39.90 -7.18
N ARG A 14 -4.50 40.58 -8.11
CA ARG A 14 -5.26 41.80 -7.82
C ARG A 14 -6.35 41.55 -6.78
N ALA A 15 -7.09 40.45 -6.90
CA ALA A 15 -8.11 40.08 -5.93
C ALA A 15 -7.52 39.84 -4.52
N CYS A 16 -6.34 39.22 -4.42
CA CYS A 16 -5.64 39.02 -3.15
C CYS A 16 -5.13 40.32 -2.54
N THR A 17 -4.73 41.30 -3.38
CA THR A 17 -4.33 42.64 -2.91
C THR A 17 -5.51 43.43 -2.37
N VAL A 18 -6.66 43.40 -3.06
CA VAL A 18 -7.87 44.13 -2.63
C VAL A 18 -8.55 43.41 -1.45
N TYR A 19 -8.56 42.08 -1.44
CA TYR A 19 -9.23 41.25 -0.43
C TYR A 19 -8.27 40.22 0.20
N PRO A 20 -7.30 40.65 1.04
CA PRO A 20 -6.24 39.79 1.56
C PRO A 20 -6.71 38.72 2.55
N GLN A 21 -7.95 38.82 3.05
CA GLN A 21 -8.57 37.84 3.93
C GLN A 21 -9.57 36.93 3.21
N HIS A 22 -9.64 36.97 1.87
CA HIS A 22 -10.59 36.17 1.11
C HIS A 22 -9.96 34.83 0.67
N PRO A 23 -10.27 33.70 1.34
CA PRO A 23 -9.59 32.42 1.10
C PRO A 23 -9.77 31.90 -0.32
N VAL A 24 -10.91 32.18 -0.96
CA VAL A 24 -11.19 31.72 -2.33
C VAL A 24 -10.30 32.43 -3.36
N ALA A 25 -9.92 33.70 -3.11
CA ALA A 25 -9.03 34.43 -4.01
C ALA A 25 -7.61 33.83 -3.96
N TRP A 26 -7.10 33.57 -2.76
CA TRP A 26 -5.81 32.89 -2.55
C TRP A 26 -5.79 31.47 -3.14
N LYS A 27 -6.88 30.71 -2.99
CA LYS A 27 -7.01 29.40 -3.62
C LYS A 27 -7.01 29.49 -5.15
N GLY A 28 -7.75 30.45 -5.72
CA GLY A 28 -7.79 30.70 -7.16
C GLY A 28 -6.40 31.06 -7.71
N LEU A 29 -5.68 31.91 -6.99
CA LEU A 29 -4.28 32.25 -7.30
C LEU A 29 -3.39 31.00 -7.29
N GLY A 30 -3.49 30.17 -6.25
CA GLY A 30 -2.74 28.92 -6.15
C GLY A 30 -2.96 27.99 -7.33
N HIS A 31 -4.22 27.78 -7.76
CA HIS A 31 -4.51 26.97 -8.94
C HIS A 31 -3.93 27.57 -10.23
N ALA A 32 -4.09 28.88 -10.44
CA ALA A 32 -3.58 29.55 -11.63
C ALA A 32 -2.05 29.48 -11.73
N LEU A 33 -1.35 29.60 -10.60
CA LEU A 33 0.11 29.48 -10.51
C LEU A 33 0.58 28.03 -10.71
N LEU A 34 -0.13 27.05 -10.13
CA LEU A 34 0.20 25.64 -10.30
C LEU A 34 0.07 25.20 -11.76
N SER A 35 -0.99 25.65 -12.46
CA SER A 35 -1.16 25.40 -13.91
C SER A 35 -0.08 26.04 -14.79
N GLN A 36 0.67 27.01 -14.26
CA GLN A 36 1.83 27.62 -14.91
C GLN A 36 3.17 26.96 -14.52
N GLY A 37 3.15 25.92 -13.68
CA GLY A 37 4.36 25.29 -13.15
C GLY A 37 5.09 26.12 -12.08
N ARG A 38 4.46 27.17 -11.56
CA ARG A 38 5.03 28.06 -10.52
C ARG A 38 4.75 27.50 -9.12
N SER A 39 5.19 26.26 -8.86
CA SER A 39 4.80 25.48 -7.67
C SER A 39 5.21 26.14 -6.34
N ASN A 40 6.32 26.89 -6.30
CA ASN A 40 6.76 27.61 -5.10
C ASN A 40 5.77 28.72 -4.69
N GLU A 41 5.29 29.48 -5.66
CA GLU A 41 4.35 30.57 -5.43
C GLU A 41 2.94 30.03 -5.19
N ALA A 42 2.56 28.97 -5.91
CA ALA A 42 1.32 28.24 -5.69
C ALA A 42 1.23 27.72 -4.25
N ALA A 43 2.30 27.11 -3.73
CA ALA A 43 2.35 26.61 -2.35
C ALA A 43 2.06 27.72 -1.34
N ARG A 44 2.71 28.89 -1.46
CA ARG A 44 2.45 30.04 -0.57
C ARG A 44 1.00 30.54 -0.65
N ALA A 45 0.43 30.58 -1.86
CA ALA A 45 -0.96 30.98 -2.05
C ALA A 45 -1.93 29.98 -1.42
N PHE A 46 -1.68 28.67 -1.56
CA PHE A 46 -2.47 27.63 -0.89
C PHE A 46 -2.31 27.67 0.63
N ASP A 47 -1.10 27.82 1.16
CA ASP A 47 -0.85 27.96 2.60
C ASP A 47 -1.64 29.14 3.18
N ARG A 48 -1.66 30.26 2.47
CA ARG A 48 -2.46 31.43 2.86
C ARG A 48 -3.96 31.12 2.83
N ALA A 49 -4.45 30.46 1.78
CA ALA A 49 -5.85 30.05 1.67
C ALA A 49 -6.26 29.07 2.80
N ILE A 50 -5.39 28.12 3.13
CA ILE A 50 -5.60 27.12 4.19
C ILE A 50 -5.56 27.78 5.58
N GLY A 51 -4.65 28.74 5.80
CA GLY A 51 -4.60 29.51 7.04
C GLY A 51 -5.87 30.34 7.28
N LEU A 52 -6.46 30.89 6.22
CA LEU A 52 -7.73 31.62 6.28
C LEU A 52 -8.95 30.68 6.38
N ARG A 53 -8.91 29.51 5.72
CA ARG A 53 -9.98 28.50 5.77
C ARG A 53 -9.41 27.08 5.84
N PRO A 54 -9.18 26.55 7.06
CA PRO A 54 -8.57 25.24 7.27
C PRO A 54 -9.37 24.04 6.75
N THR A 55 -10.67 24.24 6.48
CA THR A 55 -11.63 23.22 6.03
C THR A 55 -11.85 23.24 4.51
N SER A 56 -11.02 23.95 3.75
CA SER A 56 -11.12 23.94 2.29
C SER A 56 -10.39 22.71 1.71
N ALA A 57 -11.14 21.64 1.43
CA ALA A 57 -10.59 20.42 0.83
C ALA A 57 -9.85 20.70 -0.49
N THR A 58 -10.41 21.57 -1.34
CA THR A 58 -9.77 21.97 -2.62
C THR A 58 -8.44 22.70 -2.41
N ALA A 59 -8.35 23.61 -1.43
CA ALA A 59 -7.09 24.31 -1.15
C ALA A 59 -6.03 23.36 -0.54
N LEU A 60 -6.44 22.46 0.35
CA LEU A 60 -5.56 21.42 0.91
C LEU A 60 -5.04 20.50 -0.19
N TRP A 61 -5.88 20.08 -1.12
CA TRP A 61 -5.49 19.27 -2.26
C TRP A 61 -4.48 19.97 -3.17
N GLY A 62 -4.79 21.19 -3.61
CA GLY A 62 -3.89 21.99 -4.44
C GLY A 62 -2.56 22.27 -3.74
N GLY A 63 -2.60 22.56 -2.44
CA GLY A 63 -1.40 22.73 -1.62
C GLY A 63 -0.57 21.45 -1.52
N ALA A 64 -1.21 20.28 -1.34
CA ALA A 64 -0.51 19.00 -1.29
C ALA A 64 0.26 18.72 -2.58
N ILE A 65 -0.35 19.00 -3.74
CA ILE A 65 0.29 18.87 -5.05
C ILE A 65 1.45 19.86 -5.19
N ALA A 66 1.24 21.15 -4.89
CA ALA A 66 2.27 22.17 -4.98
C ALA A 66 3.49 21.84 -4.09
N HIS A 67 3.26 21.37 -2.86
CA HIS A 67 4.33 20.95 -1.96
C HIS A 67 5.02 19.66 -2.40
N ALA A 68 4.31 18.73 -3.05
CA ALA A 68 4.93 17.54 -3.63
C ALA A 68 5.90 17.90 -4.77
N ASP A 69 5.55 18.86 -5.63
CA ASP A 69 6.45 19.40 -6.67
C ASP A 69 7.72 20.04 -6.11
N LEU A 70 7.64 20.61 -4.91
CA LEU A 70 8.79 21.19 -4.22
C LEU A 70 9.59 20.15 -3.41
N GLY A 71 9.17 18.89 -3.39
CA GLY A 71 9.80 17.84 -2.58
C GLY A 71 9.46 17.90 -1.08
N HIS A 72 8.50 18.73 -0.67
CA HIS A 72 8.09 18.89 0.74
C HIS A 72 7.14 17.76 1.18
N ALA A 73 7.66 16.54 1.23
CA ALA A 73 6.89 15.30 1.41
C ALA A 73 5.97 15.28 2.66
N LEU A 74 6.47 15.76 3.80
CA LEU A 74 5.70 15.75 5.06
C LEU A 74 4.50 16.70 5.02
N VAL A 75 4.68 17.89 4.42
CA VAL A 75 3.61 18.89 4.27
C VAL A 75 2.56 18.37 3.29
N ALA A 76 3.01 17.84 2.14
CA ALA A 76 2.12 17.24 1.15
C ALA A 76 1.25 16.13 1.75
N LYS A 77 1.86 15.20 2.51
CA LYS A 77 1.14 14.12 3.20
C LYS A 77 0.11 14.65 4.21
N ASN A 78 0.47 15.67 5.01
CA ASN A 78 -0.46 16.26 5.98
C ASN A 78 -1.68 16.89 5.29
N TYR A 79 -1.45 17.70 4.26
CA TYR A 79 -2.52 18.38 3.53
C TYR A 79 -3.42 17.40 2.80
N LEU A 80 -2.84 16.37 2.18
CA LEU A 80 -3.58 15.33 1.50
C LEU A 80 -4.45 14.51 2.48
N GLY A 81 -3.92 14.14 3.64
CA GLY A 81 -4.69 13.46 4.68
C GLY A 81 -5.89 14.29 5.17
N ARG A 82 -5.69 15.60 5.39
CA ARG A 82 -6.77 16.52 5.77
C ARG A 82 -7.80 16.70 4.65
N ALA A 83 -7.37 16.79 3.40
CA ALA A 83 -8.27 16.90 2.25
C ALA A 83 -9.17 15.66 2.14
N LEU A 84 -8.61 14.47 2.28
CA LEU A 84 -9.35 13.20 2.24
C LEU A 84 -10.26 12.99 3.46
N ALA A 85 -9.92 13.54 4.62
CA ALA A 85 -10.81 13.53 5.77
C ALA A 85 -12.07 14.41 5.53
N LEU A 86 -11.92 15.51 4.80
CA LEU A 86 -13.03 16.41 4.44
C LEU A 86 -13.85 15.90 3.25
N GLN A 87 -13.20 15.24 2.28
CA GLN A 87 -13.85 14.63 1.13
C GLN A 87 -13.31 13.21 0.89
N PRO A 88 -13.87 12.20 1.57
CA PRO A 88 -13.44 10.81 1.43
C PRO A 88 -13.58 10.25 0.01
N SER A 89 -14.56 10.72 -0.75
CA SER A 89 -14.78 10.32 -2.16
C SER A 89 -13.62 10.69 -3.09
N TRP A 90 -12.77 11.66 -2.71
CA TRP A 90 -11.61 12.04 -3.52
C TRP A 90 -10.47 11.04 -3.45
N ARG A 91 -10.59 9.99 -2.63
CA ARG A 91 -9.59 8.94 -2.54
C ARG A 91 -9.36 8.25 -3.89
N GLU A 92 -10.43 8.01 -4.65
CA GLU A 92 -10.36 7.45 -6.01
C GLU A 92 -9.61 8.38 -6.96
N LEU A 93 -9.95 9.68 -6.95
CA LEU A 93 -9.23 10.70 -7.71
C LEU A 93 -7.74 10.72 -7.34
N ALA A 94 -7.43 10.58 -6.06
CA ALA A 94 -6.07 10.65 -5.54
C ALA A 94 -5.19 9.54 -6.09
N PHE A 95 -5.71 8.32 -6.12
CA PHE A 95 -4.98 7.17 -6.66
C PHE A 95 -4.63 7.32 -8.14
N GLY A 96 -5.38 8.13 -8.91
CA GLY A 96 -5.12 8.42 -10.33
C GLY A 96 -4.15 9.59 -10.59
N VAL A 97 -3.85 10.43 -9.59
CA VAL A 97 -2.97 11.60 -9.76
C VAL A 97 -1.56 11.22 -10.22
N PRO A 98 -0.88 10.19 -9.67
CA PRO A 98 0.45 9.81 -10.14
C PRO A 98 0.51 9.44 -11.62
N GLN A 99 -0.52 8.78 -12.15
CA GLN A 99 -0.61 8.36 -13.55
C GLN A 99 -0.92 9.53 -14.48
N LEU A 100 -1.68 10.51 -13.97
CA LEU A 100 -2.00 11.75 -14.69
C LEU A 100 -0.94 12.83 -14.52
N ALA A 101 0.11 12.61 -13.70
CA ALA A 101 1.17 13.58 -13.43
C ALA A 101 1.77 14.21 -14.69
N PRO A 102 2.08 13.46 -15.78
CA PRO A 102 2.57 14.06 -17.02
C PRO A 102 1.58 15.03 -17.67
N LEU A 103 0.27 14.74 -17.58
CA LEU A 103 -0.79 15.60 -18.11
C LEU A 103 -1.04 16.83 -17.22
N MET A 104 -0.83 16.67 -15.91
CA MET A 104 -0.96 17.75 -14.93
C MET A 104 0.29 18.63 -14.83
N GLN A 105 1.32 18.39 -15.66
CA GLN A 105 2.62 19.06 -15.61
C GLN A 105 3.32 18.92 -14.24
N LEU A 106 3.00 17.86 -13.50
CA LEU A 106 3.68 17.54 -12.24
C LEU A 106 4.99 16.83 -12.53
N SER A 107 5.98 17.09 -11.69
CA SER A 107 7.23 16.34 -11.78
C SER A 107 7.01 14.85 -11.49
N ALA A 108 7.77 13.97 -12.13
CA ALA A 108 7.73 12.53 -11.82
C ALA A 108 8.00 12.25 -10.33
N HIS A 109 8.85 13.08 -9.72
CA HIS A 109 9.14 13.04 -8.28
C HIS A 109 7.91 13.38 -7.43
N ALA A 110 7.15 14.42 -7.79
CA ALA A 110 5.90 14.76 -7.12
C ALA A 110 4.84 13.68 -7.26
N GLY A 111 4.71 13.10 -8.45
CA GLY A 111 3.84 11.95 -8.69
C GLY A 111 4.16 10.79 -7.75
N ASP A 112 5.45 10.47 -7.56
CA ASP A 112 5.89 9.45 -6.61
C ASP A 112 5.64 9.84 -5.15
N LEU A 113 5.87 11.09 -4.76
CA LEU A 113 5.58 11.56 -3.41
C LEU A 113 4.09 11.48 -3.07
N LEU A 114 3.22 11.87 -4.01
CA LEU A 114 1.76 11.75 -3.86
C LEU A 114 1.35 10.28 -3.82
N ARG A 115 1.91 9.44 -4.69
CA ARG A 115 1.71 7.99 -4.68
C ARG A 115 2.02 7.38 -3.31
N ARG A 116 3.16 7.73 -2.71
CA ARG A 116 3.56 7.28 -1.37
C ARG A 116 2.66 7.87 -0.28
N ALA A 117 2.32 9.15 -0.37
CA ALA A 117 1.44 9.82 0.58
C ALA A 117 0.02 9.21 0.61
N LEU A 118 -0.42 8.62 -0.52
CA LEU A 118 -1.71 7.97 -0.68
C LEU A 118 -1.72 6.48 -0.34
N GLY A 119 -0.55 5.89 -0.06
CA GLY A 119 -0.42 4.45 0.18
C GLY A 119 -0.75 3.64 -1.07
N ALA A 120 -0.24 4.06 -2.23
CA ALA A 120 -0.62 3.48 -3.51
C ALA A 120 -0.34 1.98 -3.58
N PHE A 121 -1.40 1.25 -3.93
CA PHE A 121 -1.34 -0.12 -4.40
C PHE A 121 -0.47 -0.18 -5.66
N SER A 122 0.54 -1.04 -5.68
CA SER A 122 1.36 -1.34 -6.86
C SER A 122 1.38 -2.83 -7.11
N THR A 123 1.42 -3.27 -8.36
CA THR A 123 1.48 -4.69 -8.71
C THR A 123 2.81 -5.04 -9.38
N ARG A 124 3.27 -6.28 -9.16
CA ARG A 124 4.40 -6.88 -9.85
C ARG A 124 4.06 -8.30 -10.27
N SER A 125 4.39 -8.68 -11.50
CA SER A 125 4.16 -10.03 -12.00
C SER A 125 5.39 -10.91 -11.83
N PHE A 126 5.19 -12.14 -11.38
CA PHE A 126 6.20 -13.18 -11.24
C PHE A 126 5.85 -14.34 -12.16
N LYS A 127 6.86 -14.94 -12.79
CA LYS A 127 6.69 -16.12 -13.66
C LYS A 127 7.18 -17.36 -12.95
N HIS A 128 6.51 -18.47 -13.16
CA HIS A 128 6.93 -19.76 -12.63
C HIS A 128 8.24 -20.21 -13.30
N ALA A 129 9.15 -20.81 -12.53
CA ALA A 129 10.49 -21.15 -13.00
C ALA A 129 10.48 -22.23 -14.10
N MET A 130 9.59 -23.22 -13.97
CA MET A 130 9.50 -24.35 -14.89
C MET A 130 8.39 -24.18 -15.95
N ASP A 131 7.53 -23.18 -15.80
CA ASP A 131 6.41 -22.91 -16.71
C ASP A 131 6.21 -21.39 -16.87
N PRO A 132 6.98 -20.72 -17.75
CA PRO A 132 6.93 -19.26 -17.89
C PRO A 132 5.57 -18.70 -18.35
N ALA A 133 4.67 -19.55 -18.86
CA ALA A 133 3.30 -19.17 -19.21
C ALA A 133 2.42 -19.01 -17.97
N ARG A 134 2.77 -19.69 -16.87
CA ARG A 134 2.15 -19.53 -15.56
C ARG A 134 2.78 -18.33 -14.85
N ALA A 135 1.97 -17.29 -14.65
CA ALA A 135 2.38 -16.09 -13.94
C ALA A 135 1.36 -15.74 -12.85
N ILE A 136 1.85 -15.14 -11.78
CA ILE A 136 1.02 -14.58 -10.72
C ILE A 136 1.37 -13.11 -10.51
N ALA A 137 0.37 -12.26 -10.36
CA ALA A 137 0.59 -10.88 -9.94
C ALA A 137 0.58 -10.80 -8.41
N VAL A 138 1.42 -9.95 -7.85
CA VAL A 138 1.44 -9.65 -6.42
C VAL A 138 1.26 -8.16 -6.25
N GLY A 139 0.16 -7.78 -5.60
CA GLY A 139 -0.12 -6.42 -5.17
C GLY A 139 0.64 -6.09 -3.89
N ARG A 140 1.05 -4.83 -3.76
CA ARG A 140 1.74 -4.26 -2.60
C ARG A 140 0.97 -3.03 -2.16
N VAL A 141 0.64 -2.95 -0.87
CA VAL A 141 -0.04 -1.81 -0.24
C VAL A 141 0.72 -1.39 0.99
N GLN A 142 0.97 -0.09 1.13
CA GLN A 142 1.40 0.46 2.42
C GLN A 142 0.18 0.69 3.30
N ASN A 143 0.17 0.08 4.48
CA ASN A 143 -0.99 0.11 5.36
C ASN A 143 -1.14 1.50 6.00
N SER A 144 -2.39 1.87 6.30
CA SER A 144 -2.73 3.10 7.00
C SER A 144 -3.73 2.78 8.11
N PRO A 145 -3.59 3.32 9.33
CA PRO A 145 -2.65 4.39 9.73
C PRO A 145 -1.22 3.92 10.03
N ASP A 146 -0.97 2.60 10.11
CA ASP A 146 0.36 2.07 10.42
C ASP A 146 1.26 2.02 9.18
N ALA A 147 1.91 3.16 8.91
CA ALA A 147 2.78 3.32 7.76
C ALA A 147 4.06 2.47 7.80
N LYS A 148 4.36 1.77 8.91
CA LYS A 148 5.50 0.84 8.98
C LYS A 148 5.17 -0.52 8.38
N LEU A 149 3.88 -0.82 8.18
CA LEU A 149 3.44 -2.10 7.63
C LEU A 149 3.20 -2.00 6.13
N THR A 150 3.75 -2.97 5.41
CA THR A 150 3.46 -3.22 4.00
C THR A 150 2.76 -4.56 3.87
N THR A 151 1.63 -4.60 3.16
CA THR A 151 0.90 -5.84 2.84
C THR A 151 1.12 -6.21 1.38
N HIS A 152 1.56 -7.44 1.16
CA HIS A 152 1.67 -8.09 -0.13
C HIS A 152 0.53 -9.09 -0.28
N VAL A 153 -0.17 -9.07 -1.41
CA VAL A 153 -1.31 -9.96 -1.66
C VAL A 153 -1.20 -10.54 -3.07
N SER A 154 -1.39 -11.84 -3.21
CA SER A 154 -1.48 -12.44 -4.54
C SER A 154 -2.75 -11.96 -5.27
N LEU A 155 -2.68 -11.97 -6.60
CA LEU A 155 -3.78 -11.62 -7.48
C LEU A 155 -3.85 -12.67 -8.59
N GLY A 156 -4.93 -13.44 -8.59
CA GLY A 156 -5.21 -14.49 -9.57
C GLY A 156 -5.14 -15.92 -9.00
N LEU A 157 -4.74 -16.13 -7.74
CA LEU A 157 -4.84 -17.46 -7.12
C LEU A 157 -6.31 -17.84 -6.94
N CYS A 158 -7.19 -16.85 -6.75
CA CYS A 158 -8.62 -17.07 -6.59
C CYS A 158 -9.29 -17.70 -7.82
N ASP A 159 -8.61 -17.72 -8.97
CA ASP A 159 -9.07 -18.35 -10.21
C ASP A 159 -8.52 -19.78 -10.40
N HIS A 160 -7.63 -20.23 -9.52
CA HIS A 160 -7.13 -21.60 -9.55
C HIS A 160 -8.21 -22.60 -9.10
N VAL A 161 -8.38 -23.67 -9.87
CA VAL A 161 -9.32 -24.74 -9.57
C VAL A 161 -8.60 -25.84 -8.80
N TRP A 162 -8.99 -26.03 -7.55
CA TRP A 162 -8.44 -27.07 -6.68
C TRP A 162 -9.13 -28.42 -6.93
N PRO A 163 -8.44 -29.56 -6.72
CA PRO A 163 -9.05 -30.89 -6.87
C PRO A 163 -10.15 -31.20 -5.85
N VAL A 164 -10.18 -30.45 -4.74
CA VAL A 164 -11.15 -30.62 -3.65
C VAL A 164 -12.39 -29.78 -3.95
N VAL A 165 -13.56 -30.42 -4.00
CA VAL A 165 -14.84 -29.76 -4.28
C VAL A 165 -15.22 -28.81 -3.14
N GLU A 166 -15.92 -27.72 -3.47
CA GLU A 166 -16.55 -26.76 -2.53
C GLU A 166 -15.61 -25.88 -1.67
N ARG A 167 -14.36 -25.67 -2.10
CA ARG A 167 -13.45 -24.74 -1.39
C ARG A 167 -13.67 -23.28 -1.80
N PRO A 168 -13.61 -22.31 -0.86
CA PRO A 168 -13.74 -20.91 -1.20
C PRO A 168 -12.53 -20.42 -2.00
N ARG A 169 -12.76 -19.45 -2.88
CA ARG A 169 -11.72 -18.75 -3.61
C ARG A 169 -10.79 -18.04 -2.63
N LEU A 170 -9.51 -18.00 -2.97
CA LEU A 170 -8.44 -17.71 -2.03
C LEU A 170 -7.39 -16.78 -2.65
N GLU A 171 -6.90 -15.81 -1.88
CA GLU A 171 -5.62 -15.14 -2.13
C GLU A 171 -4.72 -15.23 -0.90
N ILE A 172 -3.40 -15.23 -1.11
CA ILE A 172 -2.39 -15.24 -0.05
C ILE A 172 -2.00 -13.81 0.29
N ALA A 173 -2.01 -13.47 1.58
CA ALA A 173 -1.57 -12.19 2.08
C ALA A 173 -0.40 -12.35 3.06
N LEU A 174 0.64 -11.54 2.89
CA LEU A 174 1.77 -11.40 3.80
C LEU A 174 1.90 -9.93 4.18
N ALA A 175 1.77 -9.61 5.46
CA ALA A 175 2.07 -8.27 5.97
C ALA A 175 3.37 -8.30 6.77
N SER A 176 4.18 -7.28 6.56
CA SER A 176 5.53 -7.20 7.12
C SER A 176 5.96 -5.77 7.37
N ASN A 177 6.84 -5.58 8.35
CA ASN A 177 7.46 -4.29 8.67
C ASN A 177 8.81 -4.04 7.96
N LEU A 178 8.98 -4.59 6.74
CA LEU A 178 10.23 -4.49 5.99
C LEU A 178 10.50 -3.05 5.51
N ASP A 179 11.76 -2.63 5.58
CA ASP A 179 12.21 -1.31 5.13
C ASP A 179 12.85 -1.40 3.72
N GLY A 180 12.57 -0.43 2.84
CA GLY A 180 13.38 -0.17 1.65
C GLY A 180 13.46 -1.32 0.63
N GLN A 181 14.68 -1.67 0.18
CA GLN A 181 14.91 -2.71 -0.84
C GLN A 181 14.54 -4.14 -0.39
N ALA A 182 14.31 -4.36 0.90
CA ALA A 182 13.83 -5.66 1.40
C ALA A 182 12.35 -5.92 1.06
N ASP A 183 11.56 -4.89 0.69
CA ASP A 183 10.14 -5.07 0.33
C ASP A 183 9.92 -6.00 -0.87
N ASP A 184 10.86 -6.03 -1.82
CA ASP A 184 10.81 -6.94 -2.97
C ASP A 184 10.75 -8.42 -2.54
N LEU A 185 11.33 -8.72 -1.37
CA LEU A 185 11.32 -10.06 -0.81
C LEU A 185 9.92 -10.49 -0.37
N GLY A 186 9.11 -9.58 0.17
CA GLY A 186 7.72 -9.88 0.56
C GLY A 186 6.89 -10.32 -0.64
N ALA A 187 7.01 -9.61 -1.76
CA ALA A 187 6.33 -9.98 -3.00
C ALA A 187 6.83 -11.34 -3.54
N GLN A 188 8.13 -11.61 -3.46
CA GLN A 188 8.72 -12.86 -3.91
C GLN A 188 8.29 -14.06 -3.04
N ILE A 189 8.18 -13.88 -1.72
CA ILE A 189 7.66 -14.90 -0.80
C ILE A 189 6.22 -15.25 -1.16
N VAL A 190 5.35 -14.25 -1.37
CA VAL A 190 3.95 -14.48 -1.74
C VAL A 190 3.87 -15.22 -3.08
N ALA A 191 4.61 -14.78 -4.10
CA ALA A 191 4.62 -15.44 -5.40
C ALA A 191 5.10 -16.90 -5.31
N ASN A 192 6.19 -17.16 -4.60
CA ASN A 192 6.71 -18.52 -4.38
C ASN A 192 5.72 -19.38 -3.61
N THR A 193 5.00 -18.78 -2.65
CA THR A 193 3.95 -19.47 -1.91
C THR A 193 2.87 -19.94 -2.86
N VAL A 194 2.34 -19.04 -3.68
CA VAL A 194 1.29 -19.37 -4.66
C VAL A 194 1.74 -20.49 -5.60
N PHE A 195 2.93 -20.40 -6.18
CA PHE A 195 3.44 -21.43 -7.09
C PHE A 195 3.56 -22.79 -6.40
N HIS A 196 4.11 -22.84 -5.19
CA HIS A 196 4.22 -24.08 -4.44
C HIS A 196 2.85 -24.71 -4.17
N LEU A 197 1.86 -23.92 -3.74
CA LEU A 197 0.51 -24.41 -3.46
C LEU A 197 -0.13 -25.01 -4.72
N ILE A 198 0.00 -24.32 -5.86
CA ILE A 198 -0.50 -24.81 -7.15
C ILE A 198 0.22 -26.10 -7.56
N ASP A 199 1.55 -26.15 -7.50
CA ASP A 199 2.32 -27.31 -7.94
C ASP A 199 2.03 -28.56 -7.10
N GLN A 200 1.84 -28.38 -5.79
CA GLN A 200 1.52 -29.47 -4.88
C GLN A 200 0.02 -29.77 -4.81
N GLN A 201 -0.82 -29.00 -5.53
CA GLN A 201 -2.28 -29.07 -5.44
C GLN A 201 -2.78 -29.01 -3.97
N PHE A 202 -2.12 -28.16 -3.18
CA PHE A 202 -2.35 -28.04 -1.74
C PHE A 202 -3.16 -26.78 -1.42
N TYR A 203 -4.38 -26.96 -0.92
CA TYR A 203 -5.23 -25.86 -0.44
C TYR A 203 -4.85 -25.48 1.00
N PRO A 204 -4.38 -24.26 1.29
CA PRO A 204 -3.93 -23.86 2.62
C PRO A 204 -5.11 -23.52 3.54
N GLU A 205 -5.55 -24.50 4.34
CA GLU A 205 -6.50 -24.23 5.43
C GLU A 205 -5.84 -23.45 6.57
N PRO A 206 -6.60 -22.63 7.34
CA PRO A 206 -6.07 -22.02 8.55
C PRO A 206 -5.51 -23.09 9.50
N GLY A 207 -4.31 -22.86 9.99
CA GLY A 207 -3.54 -23.80 10.80
C GLY A 207 -2.57 -24.69 10.02
N SER A 208 -2.64 -24.71 8.69
CA SER A 208 -1.70 -25.47 7.87
C SER A 208 -0.32 -24.83 7.82
N LEU A 209 0.71 -25.64 7.53
CA LEU A 209 2.10 -25.21 7.49
C LEU A 209 2.84 -25.88 6.33
N VAL A 210 3.61 -25.09 5.59
CA VAL A 210 4.48 -25.54 4.50
C VAL A 210 5.93 -25.26 4.85
N ARG A 211 6.77 -26.30 4.77
CA ARG A 211 8.19 -26.23 5.09
C ARG A 211 9.01 -25.61 3.95
N ASP A 212 10.18 -25.12 4.33
CA ASP A 212 11.27 -24.64 3.47
C ASP A 212 10.92 -23.67 2.33
N LEU A 213 9.72 -23.09 2.37
CA LEU A 213 9.21 -22.23 1.31
C LEU A 213 10.01 -20.93 1.19
N VAL A 214 10.46 -20.38 2.32
CA VAL A 214 11.37 -19.23 2.35
C VAL A 214 12.82 -19.68 2.24
N ALA A 215 13.15 -20.88 2.73
CA ALA A 215 14.51 -21.43 2.64
C ALA A 215 15.00 -21.52 1.19
N VAL A 216 14.16 -22.03 0.29
CA VAL A 216 14.48 -22.21 -1.14
C VAL A 216 14.70 -20.89 -1.88
N LEU A 217 14.18 -19.78 -1.38
CA LEU A 217 14.41 -18.46 -1.98
C LEU A 217 15.84 -17.94 -1.82
N GLY A 218 16.63 -18.52 -0.90
CA GLY A 218 18.00 -18.06 -0.66
C GLY A 218 18.08 -16.62 -0.13
N ALA A 219 17.07 -16.17 0.60
CA ALA A 219 16.92 -14.82 1.16
C ALA A 219 17.83 -14.57 2.38
N GLY A 220 19.06 -15.05 2.32
CA GLY A 220 20.10 -14.87 3.33
C GLY A 220 19.65 -15.30 4.72
N ASP A 221 19.74 -14.38 5.67
CA ASP A 221 19.47 -14.65 7.08
C ASP A 221 18.00 -15.00 7.36
N LEU A 222 17.06 -14.40 6.62
CA LEU A 222 15.63 -14.70 6.78
C LEU A 222 15.33 -16.16 6.48
N SER A 223 15.88 -16.69 5.38
CA SER A 223 15.75 -18.10 4.98
C SER A 223 16.27 -19.08 6.02
N ARG A 224 17.17 -18.67 6.91
CA ARG A 224 17.67 -19.52 8.01
C ARG A 224 16.84 -19.38 9.28
N ARG A 225 16.42 -18.15 9.62
CA ARG A 225 15.65 -17.89 10.85
C ARG A 225 14.20 -18.32 10.75
N LEU A 226 13.54 -18.01 9.64
CA LEU A 226 12.12 -18.23 9.41
C LEU A 226 11.90 -18.95 8.06
N PRO A 227 12.38 -20.20 7.91
CA PRO A 227 12.38 -20.93 6.64
C PRO A 227 10.99 -21.36 6.15
N HIS A 228 9.98 -21.39 7.03
CA HIS A 228 8.68 -22.01 6.74
C HIS A 228 7.54 -20.99 6.73
N VAL A 229 6.39 -21.40 6.18
CA VAL A 229 5.17 -20.59 6.15
C VAL A 229 4.04 -21.32 6.87
N TYR A 230 3.47 -20.68 7.89
CA TYR A 230 2.25 -21.06 8.58
C TYR A 230 1.08 -20.20 8.06
N PHE A 231 -0.07 -20.80 7.80
CA PHE A 231 -1.27 -20.08 7.34
C PHE A 231 -2.21 -19.83 8.52
N ALA A 232 -2.32 -18.57 8.93
CA ALA A 232 -3.21 -18.16 10.00
C ALA A 232 -4.56 -17.65 9.45
N VAL A 233 -5.58 -17.64 10.30
CA VAL A 233 -6.78 -16.84 10.06
C VAL A 233 -6.35 -15.36 9.99
N PRO A 234 -6.76 -14.58 8.96
CA PRO A 234 -6.40 -13.17 8.90
C PRO A 234 -6.86 -12.44 10.15
N ARG A 235 -5.91 -11.90 10.92
CA ARG A 235 -6.25 -10.98 12.02
C ARG A 235 -6.85 -9.70 11.39
N PRO A 236 -7.77 -8.97 12.03
CA PRO A 236 -8.32 -7.75 11.43
C PRO A 236 -7.24 -6.66 11.33
N TRP A 237 -6.58 -6.57 10.17
CA TRP A 237 -5.53 -5.60 9.89
C TRP A 237 -6.04 -4.17 9.63
N ARG A 238 -7.36 -3.93 9.76
CA ARG A 238 -8.05 -2.74 9.21
C ARG A 238 -7.68 -2.48 7.73
N LEU A 239 -7.44 -3.56 6.97
CA LEU A 239 -7.09 -3.50 5.56
C LEU A 239 -8.34 -3.14 4.74
N HIS A 240 -8.25 -2.10 3.93
CA HIS A 240 -9.22 -1.80 2.88
C HIS A 240 -8.58 -2.17 1.54
N LEU A 241 -8.65 -3.44 1.16
CA LEU A 241 -8.35 -3.85 -0.22
C LEU A 241 -9.58 -3.62 -1.08
N PRO A 242 -9.42 -3.21 -2.35
CA PRO A 242 -10.48 -3.24 -3.35
C PRO A 242 -10.68 -4.70 -3.81
N LEU A 243 -10.98 -5.62 -2.90
CA LEU A 243 -11.42 -6.96 -3.26
C LEU A 243 -12.92 -6.89 -3.49
N ASP A 244 -13.36 -7.37 -4.66
CA ASP A 244 -14.74 -7.29 -5.12
C ASP A 244 -15.73 -7.71 -4.02
N VAL A 245 -16.66 -6.80 -3.72
CA VAL A 245 -17.80 -7.04 -2.82
C VAL A 245 -18.88 -7.76 -3.61
N GLY A 246 -18.56 -8.95 -4.13
CA GLY A 246 -19.48 -9.75 -4.93
C GLY A 246 -19.25 -11.24 -4.69
N PRO A 247 -20.31 -12.04 -4.55
CA PRO A 247 -20.15 -13.49 -4.50
C PRO A 247 -19.56 -14.02 -5.81
N PRO A 248 -18.69 -15.05 -5.75
CA PRO A 248 -18.21 -15.71 -4.54
C PRO A 248 -17.12 -14.89 -3.82
N ALA A 249 -17.26 -14.75 -2.49
CA ALA A 249 -16.34 -14.00 -1.65
C ALA A 249 -14.92 -14.61 -1.71
N ILE A 250 -13.93 -13.75 -2.00
CA ILE A 250 -12.52 -14.13 -1.95
C ILE A 250 -12.07 -14.12 -0.50
N THR A 251 -11.56 -15.24 -0.01
CA THR A 251 -10.96 -15.37 1.31
C THR A 251 -9.48 -15.03 1.24
N LEU A 252 -8.96 -14.32 2.24
CA LEU A 252 -7.53 -14.13 2.40
C LEU A 252 -6.99 -15.21 3.33
N ALA A 253 -5.89 -15.88 2.97
CA ALA A 253 -5.10 -16.66 3.90
C ALA A 253 -3.85 -15.86 4.28
N GLN A 254 -3.64 -15.66 5.57
CA GLN A 254 -2.49 -14.92 6.07
C GLN A 254 -1.28 -15.86 6.15
N ALA A 255 -0.24 -15.57 5.39
CA ALA A 255 1.06 -16.20 5.54
C ALA A 255 1.83 -15.58 6.73
N VAL A 256 2.30 -16.44 7.63
CA VAL A 256 3.17 -16.10 8.76
C VAL A 256 4.45 -16.90 8.64
N LEU A 257 5.60 -16.23 8.65
CA LEU A 257 6.88 -16.94 8.60
C LEU A 257 7.23 -17.50 9.96
N VAL A 258 7.69 -18.76 10.00
CA VAL A 258 7.98 -19.48 11.25
C VAL A 258 9.34 -20.19 11.23
N SER A 259 9.93 -20.34 12.42
CA SER A 259 11.21 -21.01 12.64
C SER A 259 11.09 -22.54 12.60
N GLU A 260 12.21 -23.26 12.51
CA GLU A 260 12.22 -24.73 12.66
C GLU A 260 11.73 -25.17 14.05
N ALA A 261 12.03 -24.41 15.11
CA ALA A 261 11.54 -24.70 16.47
C ALA A 261 10.03 -24.50 16.60
N GLU A 262 9.49 -23.45 15.96
CA GLU A 262 8.04 -23.19 15.87
C GLU A 262 7.33 -24.28 15.05
N TYR A 263 7.95 -24.75 13.96
CA TYR A 263 7.47 -25.92 13.23
C TYR A 263 7.47 -27.19 14.09
N ALA A 264 8.55 -27.47 14.82
CA ALA A 264 8.64 -28.63 15.70
C ALA A 264 7.54 -28.60 16.78
N HIS A 265 7.28 -27.42 17.34
CA HIS A 265 6.19 -27.22 18.30
C HIS A 265 4.81 -27.40 17.66
N TRP A 266 4.57 -26.81 16.49
CA TRP A 266 3.33 -27.03 15.72
C TRP A 266 3.12 -28.51 15.39
N LYS A 267 4.18 -29.25 15.04
CA LYS A 267 4.11 -30.69 14.77
C LYS A 267 3.73 -31.50 16.01
N GLN A 268 4.14 -31.05 17.20
CA GLN A 268 3.86 -31.72 18.46
C GLN A 268 2.48 -31.37 19.04
N PHE A 269 2.06 -30.11 18.96
CA PHE A 269 0.88 -29.59 19.65
C PHE A 269 -0.24 -29.10 18.73
N GLY A 270 -0.03 -29.16 17.41
CA GLY A 270 -0.95 -28.69 16.40
C GLY A 270 -1.07 -27.16 16.31
N PRO A 271 -1.97 -26.67 15.44
CA PRO A 271 -2.21 -25.23 15.26
C PRO A 271 -2.58 -24.47 16.55
N PRO A 272 -3.49 -24.97 17.41
CA PRO A 272 -3.85 -24.27 18.65
C PRO A 272 -2.66 -24.06 19.59
N GLY A 273 -1.71 -25.01 19.62
CA GLY A 273 -0.50 -24.88 20.43
C GLY A 273 0.40 -23.75 19.95
N LEU A 274 0.67 -23.69 18.64
CA LEU A 274 1.48 -22.61 18.07
C LEU A 274 0.78 -21.23 18.20
N ASP A 275 -0.53 -21.17 17.94
CA ASP A 275 -1.32 -19.95 18.11
C ASP A 275 -1.29 -19.44 19.56
N TYR A 276 -1.37 -20.36 20.54
CA TYR A 276 -1.23 -20.02 21.95
C TYR A 276 0.14 -19.42 22.25
N VAL A 277 1.23 -20.02 21.74
CA VAL A 277 2.59 -19.47 21.93
C VAL A 277 2.70 -18.07 21.34
N PHE A 278 2.18 -17.83 20.13
CA PHE A 278 2.18 -16.49 19.54
C PHE A 278 1.38 -15.47 20.34
N LEU A 279 0.26 -15.89 20.94
CA LEU A 279 -0.57 -15.03 21.77
C LEU A 279 0.08 -14.74 23.14
N ASP A 280 0.50 -15.78 23.86
CA ASP A 280 1.09 -15.72 25.20
C ASP A 280 2.37 -14.88 25.22
N ARG A 281 3.24 -15.08 24.22
CA ARG A 281 4.49 -14.34 24.07
C ARG A 281 4.30 -12.98 23.37
N GLN A 282 3.08 -12.61 23.00
CA GLN A 282 2.74 -11.38 22.28
C GLN A 282 3.62 -11.15 21.04
N VAL A 283 3.77 -12.20 20.23
CA VAL A 283 4.68 -12.21 19.09
C VAL A 283 4.15 -11.29 18.00
N ASP A 284 4.97 -10.33 17.58
CA ASP A 284 4.71 -9.57 16.37
C ASP A 284 5.05 -10.41 15.15
N VAL A 285 4.05 -11.12 14.63
CA VAL A 285 4.16 -11.96 13.43
C VAL A 285 4.46 -11.17 12.15
N THR A 286 4.36 -9.83 12.19
CA THR A 286 4.70 -8.94 11.06
C THR A 286 6.18 -8.54 11.06
N ASP A 287 6.88 -8.75 12.18
CA ASP A 287 8.31 -8.48 12.26
C ASP A 287 9.12 -9.64 11.72
N LEU A 288 9.51 -9.55 10.44
CA LEU A 288 10.33 -10.60 9.81
C LEU A 288 11.79 -10.63 10.33
N ARG A 289 12.17 -9.66 11.17
CA ARG A 289 13.46 -9.64 11.87
C ARG A 289 13.44 -10.44 13.18
N ARG A 290 12.26 -10.87 13.65
CA ARG A 290 12.12 -11.61 14.91
C ARG A 290 12.92 -12.91 14.91
N ALA A 291 13.37 -13.31 16.10
CA ALA A 291 13.88 -14.65 16.33
C ALA A 291 12.74 -15.65 16.55
N SER A 292 13.09 -16.94 16.68
CA SER A 292 12.19 -17.96 17.24
C SER A 292 11.69 -17.50 18.61
N VAL A 293 10.43 -17.79 18.91
CA VAL A 293 9.81 -17.48 20.23
C VAL A 293 9.83 -18.68 21.18
N LEU A 294 10.43 -19.78 20.72
CA LEU A 294 10.69 -21.04 21.39
C LEU A 294 12.19 -21.30 21.43
#